data_AF-A0A4R6QSQ0-F1
#
_entry.id   AF-A0A4R6QSQ0-F1
#
_cell.length_a   1.000
_cell.length_b   1.000
_cell.length_c   1.000
_cell.angle_alpha   90.00
_cell.angle_beta   90.00
_cell.angle_gamma   90.00
#
_symmetry.space_group_name_H-M   'P 1'
#
loop_
_entity.id
_entity.type
_entity.pdbx_description
1 polymer ?
#
loop_
_entity_poly.entity_id
_entity_poly.type
_entity_poly.pdbx_seq_one_letter_code
_entity_poly.pdbx_strand_id
1 'polypeptide(L)'
;MAGYFKTGGELTSGMPDWKEGLYLGSELGPDHPLVRAGTPVHGPNLWPDLPGFRDTVLAYLEAVTGLGHALMRGIALSLELPADYFADRYTADPLILFRLFNYPSRPAPEEDSGSRWDQSNVHTFAGSYGDYLLGKIGKVFPELQQQVL
;
A
#
# COMPACT_ATOMS: atom_id res chain seq x y z
N MET A 1 0.26 -6.83 13.59
CA MET A 1 -0.89 -7.07 14.48
C MET A 1 -2.13 -6.78 13.65
N ALA A 2 -3.03 -7.76 13.49
CA ALA A 2 -4.29 -7.52 12.80
C ALA A 2 -5.18 -6.62 13.68
N GLY A 3 -5.96 -5.72 13.07
CA GLY A 3 -6.81 -4.82 13.83
C GLY A 3 -7.09 -3.48 13.17
N TYR A 4 -8.07 -2.79 13.73
CA TYR A 4 -8.57 -1.51 13.24
C TYR A 4 -7.79 -0.34 13.86
N PHE A 5 -7.59 0.72 13.07
CA PHE A 5 -7.09 2.01 13.54
C PHE A 5 -7.99 3.14 13.01
N LYS A 6 -8.16 4.18 13.83
CA LYS A 6 -8.95 5.38 13.50
C LYS A 6 -8.16 6.35 12.63
N THR A 7 -8.86 7.26 11.96
CA THR A 7 -8.28 8.41 11.25
C THR A 7 -7.29 9.18 12.13
N GLY A 8 -6.11 9.48 11.58
CA GLY A 8 -5.01 10.13 12.32
C GLY A 8 -4.25 9.20 13.28
N GLY A 9 -4.62 7.91 13.36
CA GLY A 9 -3.95 6.91 14.20
C GLY A 9 -2.62 6.42 13.65
N GLU A 10 -2.33 6.67 12.38
CA GLU A 10 -1.05 6.38 11.75
C GLU A 10 -0.32 7.65 11.37
N LEU A 11 1.02 7.59 11.41
CA LEU A 11 1.88 8.70 11.07
C LEU A 11 2.73 8.35 9.84
N THR A 12 2.75 9.23 8.85
CA THR A 12 3.72 9.20 7.74
C THR A 12 4.63 10.42 7.87
N SER A 13 5.95 10.21 7.98
CA SER A 13 6.93 11.28 8.21
C SER A 13 6.60 12.18 9.43
N GLY A 14 6.01 11.59 10.48
CA GLY A 14 5.59 12.31 11.68
C GLY A 14 4.24 13.05 11.57
N MET A 15 3.61 13.04 10.39
CA MET A 15 2.33 13.69 10.14
C MET A 15 1.17 12.68 10.21
N PRO A 16 0.04 13.00 10.88
CA PRO A 16 -1.12 12.13 10.93
C PRO A 16 -1.74 11.88 9.56
N ASP A 17 -1.89 10.61 9.22
CA ASP A 17 -2.54 10.18 7.99
C ASP A 17 -4.05 10.29 8.10
N TRP A 18 -4.68 10.82 7.05
CA TRP A 18 -6.13 10.94 6.99
C TRP A 18 -6.78 9.73 6.37
N LYS A 19 -6.58 8.61 7.04
CA LYS A 19 -7.20 7.34 6.70
C LYS A 19 -7.47 6.58 7.99
N GLU A 20 -8.61 5.90 8.03
CA GLU A 20 -8.81 4.79 8.96
C GLU A 20 -8.53 3.49 8.20
N GLY A 21 -8.36 2.39 8.93
CA GLY A 21 -8.18 1.12 8.26
C GLY A 21 -8.18 -0.10 9.13
N LEU A 22 -8.19 -1.24 8.46
CA LEU A 22 -8.15 -2.57 9.04
C LEU A 22 -6.95 -3.33 8.47
N TYR A 23 -6.04 -3.70 9.37
CA TYR A 23 -4.91 -4.56 9.08
C TYR A 23 -5.30 -6.02 9.18
N LEU A 24 -4.95 -6.78 8.15
CA LEU A 24 -5.27 -8.20 8.00
C LEU A 24 -4.07 -8.95 7.43
N GLY A 25 -4.06 -10.27 7.58
CA GLY A 25 -3.10 -11.16 6.95
C GLY A 25 -3.69 -12.55 6.76
N SER A 26 -2.83 -13.55 6.57
CA SER A 26 -3.23 -14.96 6.56
C SER A 26 -4.00 -15.32 7.84
N GLU A 27 -5.12 -16.03 7.69
CA GLU A 27 -5.92 -16.48 8.83
C GLU A 27 -5.25 -17.69 9.49
N LEU A 28 -4.51 -17.45 10.58
CA LEU A 28 -3.79 -18.49 11.30
C LEU A 28 -4.43 -18.76 12.66
N GLY A 29 -4.88 -19.99 12.86
CA GLY A 29 -5.42 -20.44 14.14
C GLY A 29 -4.35 -20.50 15.26
N PRO A 30 -4.78 -20.60 16.53
CA PRO A 30 -3.88 -20.60 17.68
C PRO A 30 -2.87 -21.75 17.67
N ASP A 31 -3.22 -22.87 17.04
CA ASP A 31 -2.36 -24.06 16.97
C ASP A 31 -1.29 -23.98 15.87
N HIS A 32 -1.33 -22.96 15.01
CA HIS A 32 -0.37 -22.80 13.93
C HIS A 32 1.07 -22.65 14.48
N PRO A 33 2.09 -23.34 13.91
CA PRO A 33 3.44 -23.34 14.47
C PRO A 33 4.03 -21.94 14.71
N LEU A 34 3.83 -21.02 13.75
CA LEU A 34 4.31 -19.63 13.85
C LEU A 34 3.57 -18.83 14.93
N VAL A 35 2.29 -19.13 15.17
CA VAL A 35 1.50 -18.48 16.23
C VAL A 35 1.97 -18.96 17.60
N ARG A 36 2.15 -20.27 17.79
CA ARG A 36 2.68 -20.84 19.04
C ARG A 36 4.10 -20.38 19.34
N ALA A 37 4.92 -20.19 18.30
CA ALA A 37 6.28 -19.67 18.42
C ALA A 37 6.32 -18.17 18.73
N GLY A 38 5.18 -17.47 18.76
CA GLY A 38 5.12 -16.02 18.96
C GLY A 38 5.80 -15.25 17.84
N THR A 39 5.88 -15.83 16.63
CA THR A 39 6.51 -15.17 15.49
C THR A 39 5.73 -13.89 15.18
N PRO A 40 6.39 -12.71 15.12
CA PRO A 40 5.71 -11.46 14.82
C PRO A 40 4.87 -11.55 13.56
N VAL A 41 3.78 -10.78 13.51
CA VAL A 41 2.83 -10.68 12.38
C VAL A 41 2.03 -11.95 12.01
N HIS A 42 2.16 -13.04 12.77
CA HIS A 42 1.36 -14.26 12.60
C HIS A 42 0.32 -14.38 13.71
N GLY A 43 -0.93 -14.69 13.35
CA GLY A 43 -2.03 -14.83 14.31
C GLY A 43 -3.41 -14.79 13.66
N PRO A 44 -4.47 -14.94 14.44
CA PRO A 44 -5.84 -14.79 13.96
C PRO A 44 -6.13 -13.32 13.61
N ASN A 45 -6.94 -13.10 12.57
CA ASN A 45 -7.42 -11.77 12.25
C ASN A 45 -8.49 -11.31 13.25
N LEU A 46 -8.62 -9.99 13.42
CA LEU A 46 -9.73 -9.38 14.15
C LEU A 46 -10.83 -8.99 13.18
N TRP A 47 -11.91 -9.77 13.18
CA TRP A 47 -13.04 -9.60 12.26
C TRP A 47 -14.11 -8.67 12.86
N PRO A 48 -14.64 -7.70 12.09
CA PRO A 48 -15.82 -6.96 12.51
C PRO A 48 -17.06 -7.86 12.50
N ASP A 49 -18.01 -7.55 13.39
CA ASP A 49 -19.33 -8.20 13.40
C ASP A 49 -20.21 -7.66 12.27
N LEU A 50 -19.86 -8.02 11.04
CA LEU A 50 -20.55 -7.63 9.82
C LEU A 50 -20.79 -8.88 8.95
N PRO A 51 -22.05 -9.24 8.66
CA PRO A 51 -22.39 -10.44 7.89
C PRO A 51 -21.66 -10.50 6.55
N GLY A 52 -21.02 -11.65 6.27
CA GLY A 52 -20.31 -11.91 5.01
C GLY A 52 -18.96 -11.21 4.86
N PHE A 53 -18.55 -10.34 5.79
CA PHE A 53 -17.29 -9.61 5.66
C PHE A 53 -16.08 -10.53 5.69
N ARG A 54 -15.99 -11.42 6.69
CA ARG A 54 -14.90 -12.38 6.84
C ARG A 54 -14.73 -13.24 5.58
N ASP A 55 -15.81 -13.90 5.17
CA ASP A 55 -15.76 -14.84 4.05
C ASP A 55 -15.40 -14.14 2.74
N THR A 56 -15.91 -12.93 2.52
CA THR A 56 -15.60 -12.12 1.34
C THR A 56 -14.12 -11.74 1.29
N VAL A 57 -13.58 -11.29 2.41
CA VAL A 57 -12.16 -10.90 2.51
C VAL A 57 -11.25 -12.11 2.35
N LEU A 58 -11.57 -13.25 2.97
CA LEU A 58 -10.79 -14.47 2.83
C LEU A 58 -10.79 -14.99 1.39
N ALA A 59 -11.96 -15.00 0.73
CA ALA A 59 -12.05 -15.36 -0.68
C ALA A 59 -11.24 -14.41 -1.59
N TYR A 60 -11.26 -13.11 -1.28
CA TYR A 60 -10.43 -12.14 -1.99
C TYR A 60 -8.94 -12.41 -1.80
N LEU A 61 -8.49 -12.65 -0.55
CA LEU A 61 -7.09 -12.97 -0.23
C LEU A 61 -6.60 -14.21 -0.98
N GLU A 62 -7.42 -15.27 -1.03
CA GLU A 62 -7.10 -16.48 -1.79
C GLU A 62 -6.92 -16.16 -3.29
N ALA A 63 -7.86 -15.43 -3.88
CA ALA A 63 -7.81 -15.07 -5.29
C ALA A 63 -6.57 -14.21 -5.64
N VAL A 64 -6.27 -13.18 -4.85
CA VAL A 64 -5.10 -12.32 -5.11
C VAL A 64 -3.77 -13.01 -4.78
N THR A 65 -3.75 -13.95 -3.85
CA THR A 65 -2.57 -14.79 -3.59
C THR A 65 -2.28 -15.69 -4.79
N GLY A 66 -3.31 -16.33 -5.35
CA GLY A 66 -3.19 -17.10 -6.59
C GLY A 66 -2.67 -16.27 -7.76
N LEU A 67 -3.19 -15.05 -7.93
CA LEU A 67 -2.67 -14.09 -8.92
C LEU A 67 -1.20 -13.74 -8.65
N GLY A 68 -0.82 -13.50 -7.40
CA GLY A 68 0.56 -13.24 -6.99
C GLY A 68 1.50 -14.37 -7.42
N HIS A 69 1.13 -15.62 -7.18
CA HIS A 69 1.91 -16.77 -7.64
C HIS A 69 2.04 -16.83 -9.17
N ALA A 70 0.96 -16.55 -9.91
CA ALA A 70 1.01 -16.50 -11.37
C ALA A 70 1.98 -15.43 -11.89
N LEU A 71 1.99 -14.25 -11.26
CA LEU A 71 2.94 -13.17 -11.58
C LEU A 71 4.38 -13.58 -11.26
N MET A 72 4.62 -14.19 -10.09
CA MET A 72 5.97 -14.66 -9.71
C MET A 72 6.50 -15.72 -10.68
N ARG A 73 5.64 -16.61 -11.20
CA ARG A 73 6.02 -17.54 -12.28
C ARG A 73 6.44 -16.81 -13.55
N GLY A 74 5.69 -15.77 -13.94
CA GLY A 74 6.05 -14.93 -15.09
C GLY A 74 7.39 -14.21 -14.91
N ILE A 75 7.64 -13.65 -13.72
CA ILE A 75 8.91 -13.00 -13.37
C ILE A 75 10.06 -14.01 -13.44
N ALA A 76 9.90 -15.22 -12.89
CA ALA A 76 10.93 -16.25 -12.93
C ALA A 76 11.33 -16.58 -14.38
N LEU A 77 10.34 -16.80 -15.25
CA LEU A 77 10.58 -17.07 -16.67
C LEU A 77 11.28 -15.90 -17.38
N SER A 78 10.93 -14.66 -17.06
CA SER A 78 11.58 -13.47 -17.65
C SER A 78 13.07 -13.34 -17.27
N LEU A 79 13.46 -13.98 -16.16
CA LEU A 79 14.83 -14.03 -15.67
C LEU A 79 15.56 -15.31 -16.12
N GLU A 80 14.98 -16.08 -17.04
CA GLU A 80 15.49 -17.38 -17.50
C GLU A 80 15.66 -18.41 -16.37
N LEU A 81 14.82 -18.33 -15.33
CA LEU A 81 14.76 -19.27 -14.22
C LEU A 81 13.61 -20.29 -14.41
N PRO A 82 13.65 -21.43 -13.69
CA PRO A 82 12.50 -22.32 -13.58
C PRO A 82 11.24 -21.58 -13.11
N ALA A 83 10.08 -21.89 -13.68
CA ALA A 83 8.83 -21.16 -13.38
C ALA A 83 8.45 -21.23 -11.88
N ASP A 84 8.83 -22.30 -11.19
CA ASP A 84 8.62 -22.57 -9.78
C ASP A 84 9.72 -21.98 -8.86
N TYR A 85 10.75 -21.34 -9.42
CA TYR A 85 11.93 -20.89 -8.69
C TYR A 85 11.61 -20.17 -7.37
N PHE A 86 10.68 -19.21 -7.39
CA PHE A 86 10.28 -18.45 -6.21
C PHE A 86 9.42 -19.26 -5.25
N ALA A 87 8.49 -20.07 -5.77
CA ALA A 87 7.64 -20.92 -4.95
C ALA A 87 8.48 -21.90 -4.14
N ASP A 88 9.44 -22.57 -4.78
CA ASP A 88 10.28 -23.59 -4.14
C ASP A 88 11.22 -23.04 -3.06
N ARG A 89 11.55 -21.75 -3.12
CA ARG A 89 12.60 -21.15 -2.27
C ARG A 89 12.10 -20.17 -1.23
N TYR A 90 11.05 -19.41 -1.55
CA TYR A 90 10.70 -18.22 -0.78
C TYR A 90 9.19 -18.09 -0.55
N THR A 91 8.38 -18.46 -1.53
CA THR A 91 6.96 -18.11 -1.54
C THR A 91 6.04 -19.31 -1.54
N ALA A 92 6.50 -20.51 -1.19
CA ALA A 92 5.61 -21.68 -1.00
C ALA A 92 4.51 -21.38 0.04
N ASP A 93 4.89 -20.69 1.12
CA ASP A 93 3.98 -20.15 2.14
C ASP A 93 4.34 -18.67 2.35
N PRO A 94 3.80 -17.76 1.51
CA PRO A 94 4.20 -16.37 1.51
C PRO A 94 3.58 -15.62 2.69
N LEU A 95 4.31 -14.62 3.22
CA LEU A 95 3.74 -13.69 4.18
C LEU A 95 2.75 -12.75 3.47
N ILE A 96 1.45 -12.98 3.68
CA ILE A 96 0.38 -12.12 3.15
C ILE A 96 0.04 -11.03 4.15
N LEU A 97 0.17 -9.77 3.72
CA LEU A 97 -0.22 -8.58 4.48
C LEU A 97 -1.24 -7.78 3.67
N PHE A 98 -2.42 -7.57 4.25
CA PHE A 98 -3.54 -6.90 3.59
C PHE A 98 -4.07 -5.75 4.42
N ARG A 99 -4.52 -4.70 3.74
CA ARG A 99 -4.98 -3.45 4.36
C ARG A 99 -6.24 -2.99 3.65
N LEU A 100 -7.28 -2.75 4.42
CA LEU A 100 -8.46 -2.03 3.96
C LEU A 100 -8.37 -0.61 4.51
N PHE A 101 -8.36 0.39 3.63
CA PHE A 101 -8.31 1.80 4.01
C PHE A 101 -9.60 2.51 3.60
N ASN A 102 -10.15 3.29 4.51
CA ASN A 102 -11.16 4.28 4.19
C ASN A 102 -10.56 5.67 4.39
N TYR A 103 -10.78 6.55 3.42
CA TYR A 103 -10.27 7.93 3.40
C TYR A 103 -11.46 8.88 3.57
N PRO A 104 -11.74 9.37 4.78
CA PRO A 104 -12.83 10.31 4.99
C PRO A 104 -12.61 11.57 4.17
N SER A 105 -13.69 12.19 3.70
CA SER A 105 -13.62 13.47 2.99
C SER A 105 -12.91 14.53 3.84
N ARG A 106 -12.03 15.30 3.21
CA ARG A 106 -11.46 16.53 3.79
C ARG A 106 -12.03 17.74 3.07
N PRO A 107 -12.30 18.84 3.79
CA PRO A 107 -12.39 20.14 3.14
C PRO A 107 -11.10 20.38 2.35
N ALA A 108 -11.22 20.87 1.11
CA ALA A 108 -10.04 21.31 0.37
C ALA A 108 -9.34 22.40 1.19
N PRO A 109 -8.02 22.31 1.43
CA PRO A 109 -7.30 23.41 2.02
C PRO A 109 -7.41 24.61 1.07
N GLU A 110 -7.74 25.80 1.59
CA GLU A 110 -7.64 27.03 0.79
C GLU A 110 -6.19 27.27 0.32
N GLU A 111 -5.22 26.83 1.13
CA GLU A 111 -3.79 26.89 0.86
C GLU A 111 -3.09 25.57 1.26
N ASP A 112 -2.69 24.76 0.27
CA ASP A 112 -2.02 23.46 0.49
C ASP A 112 -0.50 23.50 0.26
N SER A 113 0.04 24.63 -0.23
CA SER A 113 1.43 24.80 -0.64
C SER A 113 2.40 24.36 0.47
N GLY A 114 2.21 24.83 1.71
CA GLY A 114 3.09 24.50 2.84
C GLY A 114 3.16 23.01 3.22
N SER A 115 2.20 22.19 2.77
CA SER A 115 2.17 20.74 3.02
C SER A 115 2.73 19.91 1.87
N ARG A 116 3.07 20.54 0.74
CA ARG A 116 3.53 19.86 -0.47
C ARG A 116 5.03 20.02 -0.61
N TRP A 117 5.67 18.95 -1.08
CA TRP A 117 7.12 18.91 -1.30
C TRP A 117 7.63 20.02 -2.23
N ASP A 118 6.77 20.46 -3.17
CA ASP A 118 7.07 21.49 -4.14
C ASP A 118 6.56 22.88 -3.73
N GLN A 119 6.00 23.04 -2.54
CA GLN A 119 5.47 24.32 -2.05
C GLN A 119 4.52 25.05 -3.03
N SER A 120 3.88 24.33 -3.94
CA SER A 120 2.97 24.90 -4.94
C SER A 120 1.53 24.63 -4.55
N ASN A 121 0.66 25.62 -4.75
CA ASN A 121 -0.78 25.41 -4.63
C ASN A 121 -1.36 25.16 -6.03
N VAL A 122 -1.91 23.96 -6.24
CA VAL A 122 -2.47 23.57 -7.54
C VAL A 122 -3.74 24.37 -7.89
N HIS A 123 -4.42 24.92 -6.89
CA HIS A 123 -5.63 25.71 -7.05
C HIS A 123 -5.36 27.18 -7.41
N THR A 124 -4.12 27.66 -7.22
CA THR A 124 -3.71 29.03 -7.58
C THR A 124 -2.78 29.08 -8.79
N PHE A 125 -2.38 27.93 -9.33
CA PHE A 125 -1.53 27.88 -10.51
C PHE A 125 -2.26 28.42 -11.75
N ALA A 126 -1.69 29.43 -12.39
CA ALA A 126 -2.15 29.98 -13.66
C ALA A 126 -1.15 29.60 -14.76
N GLY A 127 -1.62 28.91 -15.80
CA GLY A 127 -0.78 28.44 -16.92
C GLY A 127 -1.29 27.13 -17.50
N SER A 128 -0.56 26.57 -18.45
CA SER A 128 -0.86 25.23 -18.95
C SER A 128 -0.41 24.16 -17.95
N TYR A 129 -1.00 22.98 -18.03
CA TYR A 129 -0.52 21.83 -17.25
C TYR A 129 0.94 21.49 -17.57
N GLY A 130 1.43 21.80 -18.78
CA GLY A 130 2.83 21.66 -19.17
C GLY A 130 3.75 22.58 -18.37
N ASP A 131 3.37 23.84 -18.19
CA ASP A 131 4.12 24.82 -17.40
C ASP A 131 4.21 24.39 -15.92
N TYR A 132 3.12 23.81 -15.40
CA TYR A 132 3.08 23.25 -14.05
C TYR A 132 4.06 22.09 -13.87
N LEU A 133 4.09 21.15 -14.83
CA LEU A 133 4.99 20.00 -14.79
C LEU A 133 6.46 20.41 -14.97
N LEU A 134 6.77 21.32 -15.89
CA LEU A 134 8.12 21.84 -16.09
C LEU A 134 8.64 22.54 -14.82
N GLY A 135 7.78 23.31 -14.14
CA GLY A 135 8.12 23.94 -12.86
C GLY A 135 8.47 22.92 -11.76
N LYS A 136 7.78 21.77 -11.72
CA LYS A 136 8.10 20.68 -10.79
C LYS A 136 9.38 19.95 -11.14
N ILE A 137 9.56 19.62 -12.42
CA ILE A 137 10.74 18.91 -12.93
C ILE A 137 11.99 19.76 -12.66
N GLY A 138 11.94 21.07 -12.91
CA GLY A 138 13.07 21.98 -12.67
C GLY A 138 13.53 22.05 -11.21
N LYS A 139 12.65 21.79 -10.23
CA LYS A 139 13.05 21.70 -8.81
C LYS A 139 13.91 20.47 -8.50
N VAL A 140 13.76 19.40 -9.27
CA VAL A 140 14.48 18.13 -9.08
C VAL A 140 15.67 18.02 -10.05
N PHE A 141 15.54 18.60 -11.24
CA PHE A 141 16.53 18.57 -12.33
C PHE A 141 16.72 20.00 -12.91
N PRO A 142 17.45 20.89 -12.20
CA PRO A 142 17.62 22.29 -12.61
C PRO A 142 18.26 22.44 -13.99
N GLU A 143 19.13 21.52 -14.38
CA GLU A 143 19.85 21.54 -15.65
C GLU A 143 18.92 21.22 -16.84
N LEU A 144 17.88 20.41 -16.60
CA LEU A 144 16.89 20.05 -17.62
C LEU A 144 16.01 21.26 -18.00
N GLN A 145 15.76 22.14 -17.03
CA GLN A 145 14.99 23.37 -17.25
C GLN A 145 15.72 24.34 -18.19
N GLN A 146 17.07 24.36 -18.17
CA GLN A 146 17.88 25.23 -19.02
C GLN A 146 18.06 24.71 -20.46
N GLN A 147 17.72 23.45 -20.73
CA GLN A 147 17.86 22.83 -22.05
C GLN A 147 16.58 22.85 -22.89
N VAL A 148 15.42 23.08 -22.27
CA VAL A 148 14.09 22.96 -22.90
C VAL A 148 13.38 24.33 -23.03
N LEU A 149 13.92 25.38 -22.41
CA LEU A 149 13.49 26.78 -22.51
C LEU A 149 14.63 27.64 -23.09
#